data_AF-A0A564Z633-F1
#
_entry.id   AF-A0A564Z633-F1
#
_cell.length_a   1.000
_cell.length_b   1.000
_cell.length_c   1.000
_cell.angle_alpha   90.00
_cell.angle_beta   90.00
_cell.angle_gamma   90.00
#
_symmetry.space_group_name_H-M   'P 1'
#
loop_
_entity.id
_entity.type
_entity.pdbx_description
1 polymer ?
#
loop_
_entity_poly.entity_id
_entity_poly.type
_entity_poly.pdbx_seq_one_letter_code
_entity_poly.pdbx_strand_id
1 'polypeptide(L)' 'MRPFLKTPWEGAQTTLYTALAPELDSGSYYADCKVAKPLPIVFDEKAQEDMIAASRKAVGLE' A
#
# COMPACT_ATOMS: atom_id res chain seq x y z
N MET A 1 -27.16 -3.24 3.18
CA MET A 1 -26.15 -3.83 2.28
C MET A 1 -25.65 -2.74 1.34
N ARG A 2 -24.34 -2.54 1.21
CA ARG A 2 -23.77 -1.50 0.33
C ARG A 2 -23.37 -2.16 -1.00
N PRO A 3 -24.21 -2.10 -2.05
CA PRO A 3 -24.10 -2.98 -3.23
C PRO A 3 -22.85 -2.74 -4.10
N PHE A 4 -22.12 -1.65 -3.85
CA PHE A 4 -20.92 -1.27 -4.60
C PHE A 4 -19.63 -1.33 -3.78
N LEU A 5 -19.69 -1.88 -2.56
CA LEU A 5 -18.51 -2.09 -1.74
C LEU A 5 -18.18 -3.57 -1.68
N LYS A 6 -16.87 -3.87 -1.72
CA LYS A 6 -16.33 -5.18 -1.43
C LYS A 6 -16.85 -5.68 -0.07
N THR A 7 -17.17 -6.96 -0.01
CA THR A 7 -17.35 -7.67 1.25
C THR A 7 -16.00 -7.75 1.99
N PRO A 8 -15.98 -7.99 3.32
CA PRO A 8 -14.74 -8.19 4.06
C PRO A 8 -13.85 -9.30 3.45
N TRP A 9 -14.47 -10.39 2.99
CA TRP A 9 -13.77 -11.48 2.31
C TRP A 9 -13.04 -11.02 1.05
N GLU A 10 -13.73 -10.28 0.17
CA GLU A 10 -13.14 -9.72 -1.06
C GLU A 10 -12.07 -8.67 -0.75
N GLY A 11 -12.28 -7.84 0.27
CA GLY A 11 -11.33 -6.80 0.69
C GLY A 11 -10.01 -7.36 1.22
N ALA A 12 -10.05 -8.53 1.87
CA ALA A 12 -8.86 -9.17 2.42
C ALA A 12 -7.97 -9.87 1.37
N GLN A 13 -8.49 -10.17 0.17
CA GLN A 13 -7.79 -11.01 -0.82
C GLN A 13 -6.42 -10.43 -1.22
N THR A 14 -6.34 -9.13 -1.53
CA THR A 14 -5.07 -8.52 -1.94
C THR A 14 -4.00 -8.60 -0.85
N THR A 15 -4.38 -8.36 0.42
CA THR A 15 -3.44 -8.47 1.54
C THR A 15 -2.92 -9.88 1.69
N LEU A 16 -3.80 -10.89 1.63
CA LEU A 16 -3.41 -12.30 1.67
C LEU A 16 -2.52 -12.66 0.48
N TYR A 17 -2.85 -12.19 -0.72
CA TYR A 17 -2.04 -12.39 -1.91
C TYR A 17 -0.62 -11.83 -1.74
N THR A 18 -0.47 -10.58 -1.27
CA THR A 18 0.85 -9.96 -1.04
C THR A 18 1.65 -10.60 0.09
N ALA A 19 1.00 -11.32 1.01
CA ALA A 19 1.68 -11.99 2.12
C ALA A 19 2.09 -13.44 1.80
N LEU A 20 1.40 -14.09 0.86
CA LEU A 20 1.48 -15.54 0.66
C LEU A 20 1.91 -15.97 -0.75
N ALA A 21 1.78 -15.10 -1.76
CA ALA A 21 2.14 -15.45 -3.13
C ALA A 21 3.68 -15.61 -3.26
N PRO A 22 4.16 -16.67 -3.94
CA PRO A 22 5.59 -16.95 -4.07
C PRO A 22 6.31 -15.98 -5.00
N GLU A 23 5.60 -15.37 -5.95
CA GLU A 23 6.16 -14.52 -7.00
C GLU A 23 5.50 -13.13 -6.94
N LEU A 24 6.18 -12.20 -6.27
CA LEU A 24 5.78 -10.81 -6.14
C LEU A 24 6.91 -9.89 -6.59
N ASP A 25 6.54 -8.78 -7.22
CA ASP A 25 7.43 -7.70 -7.59
C ASP A 25 7.66 -6.83 -6.36
N SER A 26 8.85 -6.94 -5.78
CA SER A 26 9.24 -6.15 -4.61
C SER A 26 9.12 -4.65 -4.89
N GLY A 27 8.45 -3.92 -3.98
CA GLY A 27 8.24 -2.48 -4.09
C GLY A 27 7.05 -2.06 -4.96
N SER A 28 6.37 -2.99 -5.62
CA SER A 28 5.16 -2.70 -6.39
C SER A 28 3.92 -2.52 -5.51
N TYR A 29 2.95 -1.76 -6.02
CA TYR A 29 1.63 -1.64 -5.42
C TYR A 29 0.69 -2.68 -6.02
N TYR A 30 -0.21 -3.24 -5.20
CA TYR A 30 -1.15 -4.27 -5.61
C TYR A 30 -2.60 -3.88 -5.35
N ALA A 31 -3.48 -4.22 -6.28
CA ALA A 31 -4.93 -4.14 -6.15
C ALA A 31 -5.57 -5.32 -6.89
N ASP A 32 -6.63 -5.89 -6.33
CA ASP A 32 -7.34 -7.05 -6.89
C ASP A 32 -6.38 -8.21 -7.26
N CYS A 33 -5.43 -8.48 -6.35
CA CYS A 33 -4.39 -9.51 -6.50
C CYS A 33 -3.50 -9.34 -7.75
N LYS A 34 -3.31 -8.11 -8.24
CA LYS A 34 -2.47 -7.78 -9.39
C LYS A 34 -1.68 -6.50 -9.17
N VAL A 35 -0.58 -6.34 -9.90
CA VAL A 35 0.19 -5.09 -9.90
C VAL A 35 -0.70 -3.95 -10.36
N ALA A 36 -0.71 -2.87 -9.58
CA ALA A 36 -1.50 -1.67 -9.80
C ALA A 36 -0.58 -0.47 -9.98
N LYS A 37 -0.94 0.41 -10.91
CA LYS A 37 -0.19 1.64 -11.15
C LYS A 37 -0.42 2.64 -10.01
N PRO A 38 0.62 3.07 -9.28
CA PRO A 38 0.46 4.09 -8.26
C PRO A 38 0.26 5.48 -8.89
N LEU A 39 -0.21 6.42 -8.07
CA LEU A 39 -0.29 7.84 -8.44
C LEU A 39 1.12 8.44 -8.59
N PRO A 40 1.33 9.45 -9.44
CA PRO A 40 2.66 10.05 -9.65
C PRO A 40 3.35 10.56 -8.39
N ILE A 41 2.59 11.08 -7.42
CA ILE A 41 3.11 11.58 -6.13
C ILE A 41 3.86 10.50 -5.33
N VAL A 42 3.56 9.22 -5.57
CA VAL A 42 4.28 8.11 -4.93
C VAL A 42 5.76 8.12 -5.30
N PHE A 43 6.14 8.72 -6.42
CA PHE A 43 7.54 8.81 -6.87
C PHE A 43 8.22 10.14 -6.49
N ASP A 44 7.59 10.98 -5.68
CA ASP A 44 8.20 12.20 -5.15
C ASP A 44 9.08 11.88 -3.94
N GLU A 45 10.38 11.67 -4.18
CA GLU A 45 11.37 11.33 -3.15
C GLU A 45 11.46 12.40 -2.06
N LYS A 46 11.35 13.68 -2.42
CA LYS A 46 11.44 14.77 -1.46
C LYS A 46 10.25 14.73 -0.50
N ALA A 47 9.05 14.53 -1.02
CA ALA A 47 7.86 14.37 -0.19
C ALA A 47 7.95 13.14 0.73
N GLN A 48 8.54 12.04 0.26
CA GLN A 48 8.77 10.85 1.09
C GLN A 48 9.73 11.12 2.26
N GLU A 49 10.87 11.76 1.99
CA GLU A 49 11.86 12.12 3.02
C GLU A 49 11.26 13.03 4.09
N ASP A 50 10.53 14.07 3.67
CA ASP A 50 9.89 15.02 4.58
C ASP A 50 8.83 14.33 5.45
N MET A 51 8.02 13.43 4.85
CA MET A 51 7.02 12.64 5.57
C MET A 51 7.66 11.68 6.59
N ILE A 52 8.75 11.00 6.23
CA ILE A 52 9.47 10.09 7.15
C ILE A 52 10.06 10.88 8.32
N ALA A 53 10.72 12.01 8.04
CA ALA A 53 11.31 12.85 9.07
C ALA A 53 10.25 13.38 10.06
N ALA A 54 9.14 13.93 9.54
CA ALA A 54 8.04 14.41 10.36
C ALA A 54 7.38 13.28 11.17
N SER A 55 7.19 12.10 10.57
CA SER A 55 6.57 10.95 11.25
C SER A 55 7.43 10.44 12.40
N ARG A 56 8.75 10.29 12.18
CA ARG A 56 9.70 9.87 13.23
C ARG A 56 9.68 10.82 14.41
N LYS A 57 9.70 12.12 14.14
CA LYS A 57 9.54 13.18 15.14
C LYS A 57 8.25 13.06 15.94
N ALA A 58 7.13 12.86 15.26
CA ALA A 58 5.81 12.76 15.89
C ALA A 58 5.71 11.60 16.89
N VAL A 59 6.44 10.51 16.67
CA VAL A 59 6.43 9.32 17.54
C VAL A 59 7.68 9.21 18.44
N GLY A 60 8.54 10.23 18.48
CA GLY A 60 9.73 10.25 19.34
C GLY A 60 10.82 9.24 18.93
N LEU A 61 10.89 8.91 17.64
CA LEU A 61 11.91 8.02 17.05
C LEU A 61 13.03 8.80 16.35
N GLU A 62 13.33 10.03 16.77
CA GLU A 62 14.45 10.83 16.25
C GLU A 62 15.80 10.33 16.79
#